data_AF-A0A9P0AZG9-F1
#
_entry.id   AF-A0A9P0AZG9-F1
#
_cell.length_a   1.000
_cell.length_b   1.000
_cell.length_c   1.000
_cell.angle_alpha   90.00
_cell.angle_beta   90.00
_cell.angle_gamma   90.00
#
_symmetry.space_group_name_H-M   'P 1'
#
loop_
_entity.id
_entity.type
_entity.pdbx_description
1 polymer ?
#
loop_
_entity_poly.entity_id
_entity_poly.type
_entity_poly.pdbx_seq_one_letter_code
_entity_poly.pdbx_strand_id
1 'polypeptide(L)'
;MGINPATPTKMVLKFTKTVPHALPPTKGSIKAAGYDLKSALKCVVPARGKMMVDTGIKVELPEGCYGRIAPRSGLAAKNFIDVGAGVVDEDYRGVIKVILFNHSDEDFPVNIGDRIAQLICERIFYPELEEVKDLTDTERGEGGFGSTGKN
;
A
#
# COMPACT_ATOMS: atom_id res chain seq x y z
N MET A 1 -35.23 0.28 -21.21
CA MET A 1 -34.67 0.00 -19.87
C MET A 1 -33.90 1.23 -19.45
N GLY A 2 -34.36 1.93 -18.41
CA GLY A 2 -33.75 3.18 -17.98
C GLY A 2 -32.37 2.94 -17.40
N ILE A 3 -31.38 3.65 -17.93
CA ILE A 3 -30.04 3.74 -17.34
C ILE A 3 -30.24 4.53 -16.04
N ASN A 4 -30.27 3.83 -14.92
CA ASN A 4 -30.28 4.47 -13.61
C ASN A 4 -28.90 5.15 -13.48
N PRO A 5 -28.80 6.49 -13.39
CA PRO A 5 -27.51 7.12 -13.14
C PRO A 5 -27.07 6.63 -11.76
N ALA A 6 -26.05 5.77 -11.73
CA ALA A 6 -25.55 5.19 -10.50
C ALA A 6 -25.26 6.34 -9.52
N THR A 7 -26.04 6.41 -8.45
CA THR A 7 -25.75 7.26 -7.30
C THR A 7 -24.30 7.01 -6.94
N PRO A 8 -23.42 8.04 -6.82
CA PRO A 8 -22.01 7.80 -6.57
C PRO A 8 -21.88 6.97 -5.29
N THR A 9 -21.50 5.71 -5.46
CA THR A 9 -21.33 4.77 -4.36
C THR A 9 -20.33 5.41 -3.42
N LYS A 10 -20.75 5.67 -2.18
CA LYS A 10 -19.89 6.29 -1.17
C LYS A 10 -18.61 5.46 -1.07
N MET A 11 -17.46 6.06 -1.41
CA MET A 11 -16.17 5.37 -1.32
C MET A 11 -15.79 5.22 0.15
N VAL A 12 -16.08 4.06 0.73
CA VAL A 12 -15.83 3.75 2.14
C VAL A 12 -14.81 2.62 2.24
N LEU A 13 -13.64 2.92 2.79
CA LEU A 13 -12.72 1.90 3.28
C LEU A 13 -13.26 1.34 4.60
N LYS A 14 -13.69 0.08 4.60
CA LYS A 14 -14.13 -0.61 5.82
C LYS A 14 -12.93 -1.33 6.45
N PHE A 15 -12.92 -1.46 7.76
CA PHE A 15 -11.92 -2.25 8.47
C PHE A 15 -12.52 -2.92 9.69
N THR A 16 -11.90 -4.01 10.15
CA THR A 16 -12.19 -4.63 11.44
C THR A 16 -10.89 -5.04 12.13
N LYS A 17 -10.92 -5.12 13.45
CA LYS A 17 -9.78 -5.55 14.28
C LYS A 17 -9.86 -7.06 14.49
N THR A 18 -8.73 -7.75 14.40
CA THR A 18 -8.62 -9.18 14.73
C THR A 18 -8.10 -9.43 16.14
N VAL A 19 -7.53 -8.40 16.78
CA VAL A 19 -7.09 -8.43 18.18
C VAL A 19 -7.52 -7.14 18.90
N PRO A 20 -7.82 -7.17 20.22
CA PRO A 20 -8.37 -6.01 20.93
C PRO A 20 -7.47 -4.77 20.91
N HIS A 21 -6.16 -4.95 20.95
CA HIS A 21 -5.16 -3.88 20.98
C HIS A 21 -4.78 -3.34 19.60
N ALA A 22 -5.31 -3.92 18.50
CA ALA A 22 -5.10 -3.36 17.17
C ALA A 22 -5.67 -1.94 17.12
N LEU A 23 -5.04 -1.08 16.33
CA LEU A 23 -5.42 0.32 16.25
C LEU A 23 -6.04 0.65 14.90
N PRO A 24 -7.05 1.53 14.86
CA PRO A 24 -7.64 1.95 13.60
C PRO A 24 -6.59 2.66 12.72
N PRO A 25 -6.64 2.49 11.39
CA PRO A 25 -5.89 3.33 10.47
C PRO A 25 -6.29 4.80 10.65
N THR A 26 -5.34 5.72 10.51
CA THR A 26 -5.58 7.17 10.73
C THR A 26 -4.96 8.00 9.62
N LYS A 27 -5.60 9.10 9.23
CA LYS A 27 -4.97 10.07 8.32
C LYS A 27 -4.07 11.03 9.07
N GLY A 28 -2.89 11.32 8.52
CA GLY A 28 -1.99 12.35 9.04
C GLY A 28 -2.45 13.79 8.77
N SER A 29 -3.29 14.00 7.76
CA SER A 29 -3.91 15.28 7.43
C SER A 29 -5.21 15.06 6.65
N ILE A 30 -6.04 16.10 6.50
CA ILE A 30 -7.32 16.02 5.78
C ILE A 30 -7.13 15.47 4.35
N LYS A 31 -6.06 15.90 3.68
CA LYS A 31 -5.73 15.52 2.29
C LYS A 31 -4.62 14.48 2.20
N ALA A 32 -4.27 13.79 3.30
CA ALA A 32 -3.29 12.71 3.24
C ALA A 32 -3.77 11.62 2.27
N ALA A 33 -2.86 11.17 1.40
CA ALA A 33 -3.14 10.14 0.40
C ALA A 33 -3.42 8.80 1.07
N GLY A 34 -2.62 8.43 2.08
CA GLY A 34 -2.74 7.17 2.79
C GLY A 34 -3.29 7.28 4.21
N TYR A 35 -3.78 6.16 4.71
CA TYR A 35 -4.07 5.93 6.13
C TYR A 35 -2.87 5.26 6.80
N ASP A 36 -2.30 5.89 7.83
CA ASP A 36 -1.22 5.31 8.62
C ASP A 36 -1.66 3.95 9.21
N LEU A 37 -0.91 2.90 8.88
CA LEU A 37 -1.02 1.56 9.45
C LEU A 37 -0.12 1.45 10.68
N LYS A 38 -0.64 0.85 11.74
CA LYS A 38 0.04 0.74 13.03
C LYS A 38 0.38 -0.70 13.34
N SER A 39 1.54 -0.94 13.95
CA SER A 39 1.91 -2.26 14.42
C SER A 39 0.98 -2.72 15.54
N ALA A 40 0.52 -3.97 15.48
CA ALA A 40 -0.15 -4.63 16.60
C ALA A 40 0.84 -5.36 17.52
N LEU A 41 2.10 -5.53 17.12
CA LEU A 41 3.08 -6.33 17.85
C LEU A 41 4.39 -5.56 18.08
N LYS A 42 5.11 -5.94 19.14
CA LYS A 42 6.49 -5.51 19.33
C LYS A 42 7.42 -6.43 18.54
N CYS A 43 8.32 -5.87 17.74
CA CYS A 43 9.32 -6.63 17.00
C CYS A 43 10.56 -5.80 16.68
N VAL A 44 11.55 -6.43 16.07
CA VAL A 44 12.75 -5.77 15.53
C VAL A 44 12.83 -6.10 14.05
N VAL A 45 13.08 -5.10 13.22
CA VAL A 45 13.47 -5.28 11.82
C VAL A 45 15.00 -5.34 11.79
N PRO A 46 15.62 -6.51 11.57
CA PRO A 46 17.07 -6.64 11.68
C PRO A 46 17.78 -5.73 10.69
N ALA A 47 18.96 -5.22 11.05
CA ALA A 47 19.88 -4.55 10.14
C ALA A 47 20.09 -5.38 8.87
N ARG A 48 20.05 -4.72 7.70
CA ARG A 48 20.11 -5.36 6.37
C ARG A 48 19.09 -6.49 6.15
N GLY A 49 18.03 -6.50 6.94
CA GLY A 49 17.04 -7.57 6.99
C GLY A 49 15.64 -7.13 6.62
N LYS A 50 14.68 -8.00 6.94
CA LYS A 50 13.26 -7.75 6.73
C LYS A 50 12.43 -8.32 7.86
N MET A 51 11.27 -7.72 8.10
CA MET A 51 10.28 -8.22 9.05
C MET A 51 8.87 -8.06 8.49
N MET A 52 8.04 -9.07 8.70
CA MET A 52 6.61 -8.99 8.39
C MET A 52 5.86 -8.61 9.66
N VAL A 53 5.41 -7.37 9.74
CA VAL A 53 4.78 -6.78 10.91
C VAL A 53 3.26 -6.87 10.79
N ASP A 54 2.61 -7.47 11.79
CA ASP A 54 1.16 -7.62 11.84
C ASP A 54 0.49 -6.32 12.28
N THR A 55 -0.57 -5.90 11.59
CA THR A 55 -1.35 -4.69 11.92
C THR A 55 -2.57 -4.99 12.81
N GLY A 56 -2.95 -6.26 12.92
CA GLY A 56 -4.14 -6.69 13.65
C GLY A 56 -5.45 -6.21 13.03
N ILE A 57 -5.46 -5.80 11.77
CA ILE A 57 -6.67 -5.37 11.06
C ILE A 57 -6.87 -6.14 9.76
N LYS A 58 -8.13 -6.23 9.35
CA LYS A 58 -8.58 -6.61 8.01
C LYS A 58 -9.24 -5.40 7.37
N VAL A 59 -9.23 -5.33 6.05
CA VAL A 59 -9.90 -4.26 5.30
C VAL A 59 -10.83 -4.83 4.24
N GLU A 60 -11.81 -4.03 3.86
CA GLU A 60 -12.58 -4.18 2.64
C GLU A 60 -12.46 -2.86 1.88
N LEU A 61 -11.78 -2.92 0.74
CA LEU A 61 -11.46 -1.78 -0.11
C LEU A 61 -12.70 -1.36 -0.91
N PRO A 62 -12.85 -0.07 -1.24
CA PRO A 62 -13.82 0.37 -2.23
C PRO A 62 -13.58 -0.31 -3.59
N GLU A 63 -14.66 -0.57 -4.32
CA GLU A 63 -14.60 -1.13 -5.67
C GLU A 63 -13.78 -0.26 -6.64
N GLY A 64 -12.96 -0.91 -7.48
CA GLY A 64 -12.15 -0.25 -8.50
C GLY A 64 -10.84 0.32 -7.93
N CYS A 65 -10.38 -0.17 -6.78
CA CYS A 65 -9.08 0.16 -6.24
C CYS A 65 -8.42 -1.04 -5.55
N TYR A 66 -7.09 -1.03 -5.52
CA TYR A 66 -6.33 -1.89 -4.63
C TYR A 66 -5.75 -1.06 -3.47
N GLY A 67 -5.38 -1.74 -2.39
CA GLY A 67 -4.70 -1.11 -1.27
C GLY A 67 -3.20 -1.19 -1.46
N ARG A 68 -2.53 -0.08 -1.80
CA ARG A 68 -1.07 -0.01 -1.77
C ARG A 68 -0.55 0.27 -0.37
N ILE A 69 0.24 -0.62 0.19
CA ILE A 69 1.04 -0.36 1.40
C ILE A 69 2.31 0.37 0.96
N ALA A 70 2.42 1.64 1.35
CA ALA A 70 3.50 2.53 0.96
C ALA A 70 4.40 2.89 2.16
N PRO A 71 5.68 3.18 1.92
CA PRO A 71 6.59 3.63 2.97
C PRO A 71 6.20 5.01 3.51
N ARG A 72 6.57 5.28 4.76
CA ARG A 72 6.45 6.61 5.37
C ARG A 72 7.79 7.33 5.22
N SER A 73 7.78 8.53 4.64
CA SER A 73 9.01 9.29 4.35
C SER A 73 9.89 9.51 5.58
N GLY A 74 9.29 9.70 6.75
CA GLY A 74 10.04 9.85 8.01
C GLY A 74 10.85 8.61 8.40
N LEU A 75 10.33 7.40 8.16
CA LEU A 75 11.05 6.16 8.45
C LEU A 75 12.10 5.88 7.38
N ALA A 76 11.78 6.14 6.11
CA ALA A 76 12.73 6.01 5.01
C ALA A 76 13.95 6.92 5.19
N ALA A 77 13.73 8.22 5.45
CA ALA A 77 14.81 9.20 5.55
C ALA A 77 15.66 9.07 6.82
N LYS A 78 15.07 8.66 7.95
CA LYS A 78 15.76 8.64 9.26
C LYS A 78 16.31 7.28 9.65
N ASN A 79 15.67 6.21 9.19
CA ASN A 79 15.96 4.84 9.64
C ASN A 79 16.24 3.89 8.46
N PHE A 80 16.25 4.40 7.23
CA PHE A 80 16.46 3.62 6.00
C PHE A 80 15.48 2.43 5.86
N ILE A 81 14.23 2.66 6.27
CA ILE A 81 13.15 1.67 6.21
C ILE A 81 12.35 1.85 4.92
N ASP A 82 12.13 0.74 4.21
CA ASP A 82 11.25 0.67 3.05
C ASP A 82 10.15 -0.38 3.23
N VAL A 83 9.16 -0.39 2.35
CA VAL A 83 8.05 -1.35 2.33
C VAL A 83 8.14 -2.25 1.10
N GLY A 84 8.12 -3.56 1.33
CA GLY A 84 8.08 -4.58 0.28
C GLY A 84 6.65 -5.03 -0.08
N ALA A 85 6.52 -5.66 -1.25
CA ALA A 85 5.28 -6.19 -1.81
C ALA A 85 4.18 -5.10 -1.89
N GLY A 86 3.34 -5.01 -0.86
CA GLY A 86 2.43 -3.90 -0.65
C GLY A 86 1.19 -3.85 -1.55
N VAL A 87 0.88 -4.91 -2.30
CA VAL A 87 -0.39 -5.03 -3.03
C VAL A 87 -1.40 -5.75 -2.14
N VAL A 88 -2.47 -5.06 -1.76
CA VAL A 88 -3.64 -5.64 -1.07
C VAL A 88 -4.79 -5.65 -2.06
N ASP A 89 -5.15 -6.83 -2.52
CA ASP A 89 -6.23 -7.02 -3.48
C ASP A 89 -7.60 -6.66 -2.88
N GLU A 90 -8.52 -6.21 -3.73
CA GLU A 90 -9.86 -5.77 -3.36
C GLU A 90 -10.68 -6.87 -2.66
N ASP A 91 -10.44 -8.13 -3.02
CA ASP A 91 -11.10 -9.32 -2.49
C ASP A 91 -10.37 -9.96 -1.29
N TYR A 92 -9.21 -9.43 -0.89
CA TYR A 92 -8.48 -9.93 0.26
C TYR A 92 -9.23 -9.63 1.57
N ARG A 93 -9.48 -10.67 2.39
CA ARG A 93 -10.12 -10.57 3.72
C ARG A 93 -9.25 -11.14 4.85
N GLY A 94 -7.98 -11.38 4.57
CA GLY A 94 -6.99 -11.74 5.57
C GLY A 94 -6.49 -10.53 6.36
N VAL A 95 -5.63 -10.81 7.34
CA VAL A 95 -5.00 -9.76 8.14
C VAL A 95 -3.97 -9.02 7.29
N ILE A 96 -3.96 -7.69 7.38
CA ILE A 96 -2.98 -6.86 6.70
C ILE A 96 -1.65 -6.96 7.43
N LYS A 97 -0.61 -7.37 6.71
CA LYS A 97 0.76 -7.45 7.20
C LYS A 97 1.64 -6.53 6.37
N VAL A 98 2.53 -5.81 7.04
CA VAL A 98 3.47 -4.88 6.41
C VAL A 98 4.83 -5.55 6.34
N ILE A 99 5.37 -5.73 5.14
CA ILE A 99 6.76 -6.20 4.98
C ILE A 99 7.67 -4.98 5.03
N LEU A 100 8.42 -4.82 6.12
CA LEU A 100 9.44 -3.78 6.24
C LEU A 100 10.79 -4.33 5.81
N PHE A 101 11.49 -3.59 4.96
CA PHE A 101 12.91 -3.77 4.68
C PHE A 101 13.71 -2.75 5.47
N ASN A 102 14.79 -3.19 6.10
CA ASN A 102 15.73 -2.32 6.74
C ASN A 102 17.03 -2.33 5.95
N HIS A 103 17.31 -1.23 5.27
CA HIS A 103 18.51 -1.07 4.48
C HIS A 103 19.65 -0.41 5.26
N SER A 104 19.48 -0.13 6.56
CA SER A 104 20.56 0.36 7.42
C SER A 104 21.39 -0.78 8.03
N ASP A 105 22.47 -0.41 8.70
CA ASP A 105 23.33 -1.29 9.50
C ASP A 105 22.89 -1.36 10.98
N GLU A 106 21.76 -0.74 11.33
CA GLU A 106 21.24 -0.71 12.70
C GLU A 106 19.87 -1.41 12.78
N ASP A 107 19.65 -2.19 13.84
CA ASP A 107 18.36 -2.81 14.10
C ASP A 107 17.28 -1.75 14.35
N PHE A 108 16.12 -1.90 13.71
CA PHE A 108 15.01 -0.96 13.86
C PHE A 108 13.93 -1.54 14.79
N PRO A 109 13.76 -1.01 16.01
CA PRO A 109 12.71 -1.47 16.92
C PRO A 109 11.34 -0.94 16.48
N VAL A 110 10.35 -1.82 16.48
CA VAL A 110 8.94 -1.49 16.25
C VAL A 110 8.16 -1.84 17.51
N ASN A 111 7.46 -0.87 18.06
CA ASN A 111 6.57 -1.05 19.21
C ASN A 111 5.11 -1.14 18.79
N ILE A 112 4.26 -1.66 19.67
CA ILE A 112 2.82 -1.65 19.48
C ILE A 112 2.35 -0.20 19.33
N GLY A 113 1.60 0.05 18.26
CA GLY A 113 1.03 1.35 17.93
C GLY A 113 1.91 2.25 17.08
N ASP A 114 3.17 1.88 16.83
CA ASP A 114 4.03 2.63 15.92
C ASP A 114 3.44 2.63 14.50
N ARG A 115 3.44 3.80 13.87
CA ARG A 115 2.98 3.98 12.49
C ARG A 115 4.09 3.54 11.53
N ILE A 116 3.94 2.35 10.96
CA ILE A 116 5.01 1.67 10.21
C ILE A 116 4.90 1.82 8.70
N ALA A 117 3.70 2.04 8.17
CA ALA A 117 3.43 2.22 6.75
C ALA A 117 2.14 3.04 6.57
N GLN A 118 1.74 3.26 5.33
CA GLN A 118 0.44 3.86 5.02
C GLN A 118 -0.28 3.07 3.92
N LEU A 119 -1.59 2.91 4.04
CA LEU A 119 -2.45 2.28 3.03
C LEU A 119 -3.07 3.34 2.13
N ILE A 120 -2.80 3.27 0.83
CA ILE A 120 -3.36 4.16 -0.20
C ILE A 120 -4.34 3.34 -1.04
N CYS A 121 -5.57 3.82 -1.19
CA CYS A 121 -6.54 3.24 -2.12
C CYS A 121 -6.23 3.75 -3.53
N GLU A 122 -5.50 2.97 -4.32
CA GLU A 122 -5.09 3.34 -5.67
C GLU A 122 -6.08 2.81 -6.70
N ARG A 123 -6.66 3.74 -7.47
CA ARG A 123 -7.65 3.41 -8.50
C ARG A 123 -6.99 2.62 -9.62
N ILE A 124 -7.66 1.56 -10.05
CA ILE A 124 -7.22 0.67 -11.13
C ILE A 124 -8.38 0.37 -12.07
N PHE A 125 -8.04 -0.18 -13.24
CA PHE A 125 -8.98 -0.86 -14.10
C PHE A 125 -8.76 -2.37 -13.98
N TYR A 126 -9.81 -3.14 -14.22
CA TYR A 126 -9.77 -4.60 -14.38
C TYR A 126 -10.00 -4.94 -15.87
N PRO A 127 -9.02 -4.73 -16.77
CA PRO A 127 -9.20 -4.98 -18.20
C PRO A 127 -9.23 -6.49 -18.50
N GLU A 128 -9.97 -6.87 -19.54
CA GLU A 128 -9.79 -8.17 -20.18
C GLU A 128 -8.48 -8.19 -20.98
N LEU A 129 -7.84 -9.35 -21.06
CA LEU A 129 -6.61 -9.53 -21.85
C LEU A 129 -6.95 -9.97 -23.27
N GLU A 130 -6.37 -9.31 -24.26
CA GLU A 130 -6.46 -9.65 -25.68
C GLU A 130 -5.06 -9.84 -26.26
N GLU A 131 -4.78 -11.03 -26.81
CA GLU A 131 -3.52 -11.31 -27.51
C GLU A 131 -3.62 -10.89 -28.97
N VAL A 132 -2.69 -10.05 -29.43
CA VAL A 132 -2.63 -9.52 -30.81
C VAL A 132 -1.29 -9.83 -31.46
N LYS A 133 -1.23 -9.79 -32.79
CA LYS A 133 0.01 -10.06 -33.54
C LYS A 133 1.06 -8.96 -33.38
N ASP A 134 0.62 -7.70 -33.40
CA ASP A 134 1.46 -6.51 -33.31
C ASP A 134 0.71 -5.39 -32.58
N LEU A 135 1.46 -4.50 -31.94
CA LEU A 135 0.94 -3.27 -31.33
C LEU A 135 1.05 -2.09 -32.30
N THR A 136 0.24 -1.04 -32.08
CA THR A 136 0.35 0.21 -32.84
C THR A 136 1.59 1.00 -32.45
N ASP A 137 2.23 1.65 -33.42
CA ASP A 137 3.36 2.56 -33.17
C ASP A 137 2.95 3.77 -32.31
N THR A 138 3.91 4.28 -31.54
CA THR A 138 3.78 5.53 -30.75
C THR A 138 5.03 6.37 -30.90
N GLU A 139 4.97 7.67 -30.59
CA GLU A 139 6.14 8.55 -30.59
C GLU A 139 7.28 8.06 -29.69
N ARG A 140 6.96 7.34 -28.61
CA ARG A 140 7.96 6.77 -27.69
C ARG A 140 8.59 5.48 -28.21
N GLY A 141 7.84 4.66 -28.96
CA GLY A 141 8.28 3.36 -29.46
C GLY A 141 8.92 2.49 -28.36
N GLU A 142 10.09 1.93 -28.66
CA GLU A 142 10.87 1.08 -27.74
C GLU A 142 11.72 1.86 -26.71
N GLY A 143 11.61 3.19 -26.64
CA GLY A 143 12.44 4.03 -25.76
C GLY A 143 12.12 3.88 -24.26
N GLY A 144 13.06 3.36 -23.46
CA GLY A 144 12.95 3.20 -22.01
C GLY A 144 14.26 3.47 -21.24
N PHE A 145 14.26 3.27 -19.92
CA PHE A 145 15.47 3.27 -19.08
C PHE A 145 16.39 4.51 -19.17
N GLY A 146 15.80 5.72 -19.12
CA GLY A 146 16.57 6.97 -19.22
C GLY A 146 16.72 7.50 -20.65
N SER A 147 15.89 7.03 -21.58
CA SER A 147 15.84 7.50 -22.97
C SER A 147 15.58 9.01 -23.13
N THR A 148 15.06 9.69 -22.12
CA THR A 148 14.82 11.14 -22.12
C THR A 148 15.97 11.98 -21.54
N GLY A 149 17.09 11.36 -21.17
CA GLY A 149 18.32 12.05 -20.73
C GLY A 149 18.43 12.29 -19.22
N LYS A 150 19.64 12.73 -18.82
CA LYS A 150 20.04 13.10 -17.45
C LYS A 150 20.51 14.55 -17.47
N ASN A 151 19.58 15.51 -17.55
CA ASN A 151 19.92 16.93 -17.43
C ASN A 151 19.76 17.38 -15.98
#